data_AF-A0A967L9C0-F1
#
_entry.id   AF-A0A967L9C0-F1
#
_cell.length_a   1.000
_cell.length_b   1.000
_cell.length_c   1.000
_cell.angle_alpha   90.00
_cell.angle_beta   90.00
_cell.angle_gamma   90.00
#
_symmetry.space_group_name_H-M   'P 1'
#
loop_
_entity.id
_entity.type
_entity.pdbx_description
1 polymer ?
#
loop_
_entity_poly.entity_id
_entity_poly.type
_entity_poly.pdbx_seq_one_letter_code
_entity_poly.pdbx_strand_id
1 'polypeptide(L)' 'TTTQGKPPVRAGFFYIPNGVVQRAWHPVDEGHNFTLSPTLEPLAPVREHISLFTKLDRIKVAGTDGHAQAGAC' A
#
# COMPACT_ATOMS: atom_id res chain seq x y z
N THR A 1 18.39 33.24 22.18
CA THR A 1 17.15 32.43 22.10
C THR A 1 17.00 31.94 20.69
N THR A 2 17.25 30.65 20.44
CA THR A 2 17.16 30.07 19.09
C THR A 2 15.70 29.76 18.79
N THR A 3 15.10 30.44 17.81
CA THR A 3 13.75 30.14 17.33
C THR A 3 13.76 28.75 16.68
N GLN A 4 13.18 27.76 17.35
CA GLN A 4 12.98 26.41 16.78
C GLN A 4 11.94 26.53 15.66
N GLY A 5 12.40 26.42 14.40
CA GLY A 5 11.54 26.40 13.23
C GLY A 5 10.70 25.13 13.15
N LYS A 6 9.51 25.21 12.51
CA LYS A 6 8.65 24.04 12.28
C LYS A 6 9.45 22.94 11.55
N PRO A 7 9.39 21.67 11.99
CA PRO A 7 10.05 20.58 11.28
C PRO A 7 9.61 20.49 9.81
N PRO A 8 10.51 20.15 8.88
CA PRO A 8 10.16 19.99 7.48
C PRO A 8 9.20 18.81 7.30
N VAL A 9 8.19 18.99 6.44
CA VAL A 9 7.29 17.90 6.02
C VAL A 9 8.07 16.93 5.15
N ARG A 10 7.96 15.64 5.43
CA ARG A 10 8.63 14.55 4.70
C ARG A 10 7.60 13.58 4.15
N ALA A 11 7.82 13.08 2.94
CA ALA A 11 7.02 12.03 2.33
C ALA A 11 7.87 10.75 2.21
N GLY A 12 7.24 9.60 2.42
CA GLY A 12 7.85 8.29 2.24
C GLY A 12 6.97 7.42 1.36
N PHE A 13 7.59 6.61 0.50
CA PHE A 13 6.92 5.66 -0.37
C PHE A 13 7.50 4.27 -0.08
N PHE A 14 6.63 3.30 0.15
CA PHE A 14 7.01 1.94 0.48
C PHE A 14 6.46 1.00 -0.60
N TYR A 15 7.30 0.11 -1.08
CA TYR A 15 6.94 -0.93 -2.05
C TYR A 15 7.17 -2.31 -1.41
N ILE A 16 6.27 -3.25 -1.68
CA ILE A 16 6.40 -4.63 -1.19
C ILE A 16 7.12 -5.50 -2.22
N PRO A 17 8.15 -6.26 -1.83
CA PRO A 17 8.90 -7.09 -2.78
C PRO A 17 8.05 -8.23 -3.34
N ASN A 18 8.40 -8.67 -4.54
CA ASN A 18 7.87 -9.91 -5.11
C ASN A 18 8.18 -11.09 -4.17
N GLY A 19 7.16 -11.90 -3.89
CA GLY A 19 7.28 -13.05 -2.97
C GLY A 19 6.79 -12.78 -1.55
N VAL A 20 6.31 -11.58 -1.22
CA VAL A 20 5.58 -11.35 0.03
C VAL A 20 4.35 -12.26 0.13
N VAL A 21 3.98 -12.65 1.35
CA VAL A 21 2.75 -13.38 1.63
C VAL A 21 1.56 -12.42 1.45
N GLN A 22 1.08 -12.29 0.22
CA GLN A 22 0.03 -11.34 -0.18
C GLN A 22 -1.21 -11.38 0.73
N ARG A 23 -1.64 -12.58 1.14
CA ARG A 23 -2.79 -12.77 2.05
C ARG A 23 -2.61 -12.16 3.45
N ALA A 24 -1.38 -11.99 3.91
CA ALA A 24 -1.09 -11.36 5.20
C ALA A 24 -0.97 -9.83 5.08
N TRP A 25 -0.78 -9.32 3.86
CA TRP A 25 -0.60 -7.90 3.57
C TRP A 25 -1.89 -7.22 3.13
N HIS A 26 -2.69 -7.87 2.29
CA HIS A 26 -3.93 -7.29 1.78
C HIS A 26 -5.00 -7.26 2.86
N PRO A 27 -5.73 -6.13 3.00
CA PRO A 27 -6.99 -6.09 3.73
C PRO A 27 -7.97 -7.15 3.21
N VAL A 28 -8.78 -7.72 4.11
CA VAL A 28 -9.77 -8.75 3.76
C VAL A 28 -11.10 -8.15 3.31
N ASP A 29 -11.34 -6.89 3.64
CA ASP A 29 -12.55 -6.12 3.35
C ASP A 29 -12.20 -4.70 2.88
N GLU A 30 -13.20 -4.01 2.31
CA GLU A 30 -13.07 -2.67 1.73
C GLU A 30 -13.91 -1.64 2.51
N GLY A 31 -13.65 -0.36 2.28
CA GLY A 31 -14.41 0.75 2.85
C GLY A 31 -13.66 1.50 3.96
N HIS A 32 -14.28 2.53 4.53
CA HIS A 32 -13.63 3.41 5.52
C HIS A 32 -13.11 2.64 6.75
N ASN A 33 -13.85 1.62 7.20
CA ASN A 33 -13.55 0.83 8.39
C ASN A 33 -13.03 -0.58 8.07
N PHE A 34 -12.34 -0.75 6.94
CA PHE A 34 -11.66 -2.01 6.60
C PHE A 34 -10.79 -2.57 7.74
N THR A 35 -10.69 -3.89 7.79
CA THR A 35 -9.88 -4.61 8.78
C THR A 35 -8.40 -4.58 8.40
N LEU A 36 -7.55 -4.13 9.33
CA LEU A 36 -6.10 -4.22 9.16
C LEU A 36 -5.68 -5.69 9.16
N SER A 37 -4.91 -6.09 8.14
CA SER A 37 -4.31 -7.43 8.09
C SER A 37 -3.19 -7.57 9.14
N PRO A 38 -2.73 -8.80 9.44
CA PRO A 38 -1.69 -9.01 10.45
C PRO A 38 -0.42 -8.18 10.23
N THR A 39 -0.02 -7.97 8.97
CA THR A 39 1.16 -7.15 8.66
C THR A 39 0.91 -5.65 8.80
N LEU A 40 -0.34 -5.20 8.73
CA LEU A 40 -0.74 -3.80 8.87
C LEU A 40 -1.16 -3.43 10.31
N GLU A 41 -1.24 -4.40 11.24
CA GLU A 41 -1.54 -4.16 12.66
C GLU A 41 -0.71 -3.01 13.29
N PRO A 42 0.60 -2.85 13.01
CA PRO A 42 1.38 -1.75 13.57
C PRO A 42 0.90 -0.35 13.16
N LEU A 43 0.08 -0.24 12.11
CA LEU A 43 -0.51 1.02 11.66
C LEU A 43 -1.81 1.38 12.39
N ALA A 44 -2.30 0.53 13.31
CA ALA A 44 -3.50 0.80 14.11
C ALA A 44 -3.52 2.19 14.78
N PRO A 45 -2.40 2.75 15.31
CA PRO A 45 -2.40 4.08 15.93
C PRO A 45 -2.73 5.23 14.99
N VAL A 46 -2.68 5.02 13.67
CA VAL A 46 -2.98 6.04 12.66
C VAL A 46 -4.16 5.64 11.77
N ARG A 47 -5.01 4.73 12.25
CA ARG A 47 -6.08 4.09 11.46
C ARG A 47 -7.05 5.09 10.80
N GLU A 48 -7.41 6.17 11.49
CA GLU A 48 -8.28 7.22 10.93
C GLU A 48 -7.61 8.04 9.80
N HIS A 49 -6.30 7.91 9.62
CA HIS A 49 -5.52 8.62 8.60
C HIS A 49 -5.15 7.74 7.41
N ILE A 50 -5.71 6.53 7.30
CA ILE A 50 -5.42 5.61 6.20
C ILE A 50 -6.54 5.67 5.15
N SER A 51 -6.16 5.90 3.90
CA SER A 51 -7.04 5.71 2.74
C SER A 51 -6.64 4.43 2.00
N LEU A 52 -7.61 3.57 1.72
CA LEU A 52 -7.41 2.33 1.00
C LEU A 52 -7.89 2.48 -0.46
N PHE A 53 -6.99 2.22 -1.39
CA PHE A 53 -7.28 2.15 -2.83
C PHE A 53 -7.03 0.73 -3.31
N THR A 54 -8.04 0.07 -3.88
CA THR A 54 -7.98 -1.32 -4.39
C THR A 54 -8.36 -1.38 -5.87
N LYS A 55 -8.27 -2.57 -6.48
CA LYS A 55 -8.68 -2.83 -7.88
C LYS A 55 -7.92 -1.98 -8.92
N LEU A 56 -6.65 -1.70 -8.62
CA LEU A 56 -5.71 -1.01 -9.51
C LEU A 56 -4.87 -2.00 -10.32
N ASP A 57 -5.16 -3.30 -10.21
CA ASP A 57 -4.51 -4.33 -11.00
C ASP A 57 -5.01 -4.31 -12.45
N ARG A 58 -4.12 -4.75 -13.35
CA ARG A 58 -4.46 -4.93 -14.76
C ARG A 58 -5.14 -6.27 -14.96
N ILE A 59 -6.18 -6.29 -15.80
CA ILE A 59 -6.79 -7.53 -16.27
C ILE A 59 -5.73 -8.33 -17.03
N LYS A 60 -5.40 -9.52 -16.52
CA LYS A 60 -4.46 -10.43 -17.16
C LYS A 60 -5.01 -10.88 -18.52
N VAL A 61 -4.31 -10.55 -19.60
CA VAL A 61 -4.64 -11.01 -20.95
C VAL A 61 -3.94 -12.35 -21.22
N ALA A 62 -4.69 -13.36 -21.63
CA ALA A 62 -4.14 -14.67 -21.97
C ALA A 62 -3.19 -14.56 -23.19
N GLY A 63 -2.07 -15.28 -23.18
CA GLY A 63 -1.11 -15.33 -24.28
C GLY A 63 0.02 -14.28 -24.24
N THR A 64 0.05 -13.41 -23.22
CA THR A 64 1.19 -12.51 -22.97
C THR A 64 1.88 -12.88 -21.66
N ASP A 65 3.21 -12.97 -21.65
CA ASP A 65 3.95 -13.30 -20.44
C ASP A 65 3.92 -12.13 -19.42
N GLY A 66 4.21 -12.42 -18.14
CA GLY A 66 4.15 -11.42 -17.08
C GLY A 66 5.17 -10.29 -17.20
N HIS A 67 6.33 -10.53 -17.83
CA HIS A 67 7.32 -9.51 -18.18
C HIS A 67 6.80 -8.58 -19.29
N ALA A 68 6.18 -9.14 -20.33
CA ALA A 68 5.59 -8.36 -21.42
C ALA A 68 4.41 -7.50 -20.95
N GLN A 69 3.66 -7.94 -19.94
CA GLN A 69 2.57 -7.15 -19.36
C GLN A 69 3.07 -6.07 -18.38
N ALA A 70 4.22 -6.26 -17.74
CA ALA A 70 4.80 -5.27 -16.82
C ALA A 70 5.38 -4.04 -17.55
N GLY A 71 5.89 -4.21 -18.77
CA GLY A 71 6.53 -3.14 -19.55
C GLY A 71 5.61 -2.19 -20.31
N ALA A 72 4.28 -2.41 -20.30
CA ALA A 72 3.32 -1.60 -21.06
C ALA A 72 2.79 -0.37 -20.28
N CYS A 73 3.58 0.12 -19.33
CA CYS A 73 3.28 1.32 -18.54
C CYS A 73 3.70 2.59 -19.30
#